data_AF-A0A4Y9YJ84-F1
#
_entry.id   AF-A0A4Y9YJ84-F1
#
_cell.length_a   1.000
_cell.length_b   1.000
_cell.length_c   1.000
_cell.angle_alpha   90.00
_cell.angle_beta   90.00
_cell.angle_gamma   90.00
#
_symmetry.space_group_name_H-M   'P 1'
#
loop_
_entity.id
_entity.type
_entity.pdbx_description
1 polymer ?
#
loop_
_entity_poly.entity_id
_entity_poly.type
_entity_poly.pdbx_seq_one_letter_code
_entity_poly.pdbx_strand_id
1 'polypeptide(L)'
;MFVALGFSLPRDWPEVYGRWSDSYTVRRFWGRTYHQLLRRLTAGIGKACCRVLGLQPGSWASSYTQLYIGFAISGLLHCGGDLMVNPSLFGSSFQFFISQAIAITFEDAVIGIIRRTGVKFPRSLAHLIGYSWAIVWLCVSAPWMINWTLKAGIIDTNRIPISLIDRVAPNLGAWFITTVPREFNAEA
;
A
#
# COMPACT_ATOMS: atom_id res chain seq x y z
N MET A 1 -16.62 21.34 5.31
CA MET A 1 -17.13 22.39 4.39
C MET A 1 -18.30 21.89 3.53
N PHE A 2 -18.15 20.86 2.68
CA PHE A 2 -19.25 20.36 1.81
C PHE A 2 -20.51 19.86 2.53
N VAL A 3 -20.36 19.12 3.63
CA VAL A 3 -21.50 18.66 4.46
C VAL A 3 -22.23 19.83 5.13
N ALA A 4 -21.47 20.80 5.65
CA ALA A 4 -22.03 21.99 6.28
C ALA A 4 -22.78 22.91 5.30
N LEU A 5 -22.38 22.89 4.03
CA LEU A 5 -23.03 23.63 2.94
C LEU A 5 -24.16 22.85 2.25
N GLY A 6 -24.48 21.62 2.70
CA GLY A 6 -25.58 20.81 2.15
C GLY A 6 -25.30 20.14 0.81
N PHE A 7 -24.09 20.26 0.25
CA PHE A 7 -23.74 19.65 -1.04
C PHE A 7 -23.53 18.14 -0.98
N SER A 8 -23.39 17.58 0.23
CA SER A 8 -23.16 16.15 0.45
C SER A 8 -23.72 15.75 1.80
N LEU A 9 -24.22 14.52 1.92
CA LEU A 9 -24.66 13.98 3.19
C LEU A 9 -23.45 13.45 3.99
N PRO A 10 -23.50 13.42 5.33
CA PRO A 10 -22.44 12.82 6.14
C PRO A 10 -22.09 11.38 5.71
N ARG A 11 -23.09 10.61 5.25
CA ARG A 11 -22.89 9.24 4.74
C ARG A 11 -22.09 9.14 3.44
N ASP A 12 -22.00 10.24 2.68
CA ASP A 12 -21.24 10.28 1.43
C ASP A 12 -19.73 10.42 1.68
N TRP A 13 -19.35 10.74 2.93
CA TRP A 13 -17.98 10.82 3.41
C TRP A 13 -17.71 9.67 4.39
N PRO A 14 -17.40 8.46 3.88
CA PRO A 14 -17.05 7.35 4.77
C PRO A 14 -15.84 7.69 5.61
N GLU A 15 -15.73 7.06 6.79
CA GLU A 15 -14.58 7.22 7.67
C GLU A 15 -13.29 6.96 6.88
N VAL A 16 -12.37 7.94 6.88
CA VAL A 16 -11.08 7.83 6.18
C VAL A 16 -10.27 6.66 6.72
N TYR A 17 -10.40 6.43 8.03
CA TYR A 17 -9.75 5.34 8.73
C TYR A 17 -10.78 4.47 9.45
N GLY A 18 -10.60 3.16 9.39
CA GLY A 18 -11.34 2.23 10.23
C GLY A 18 -10.66 2.02 11.60
N ARG A 19 -11.08 0.97 12.31
CA ARG A 19 -10.53 0.64 13.63
C ARG A 19 -9.11 0.09 13.53
N TRP A 20 -8.14 0.77 14.13
CA TRP A 20 -6.75 0.30 14.22
C TRP A 20 -6.61 -1.05 14.91
N SER A 21 -7.51 -1.40 15.84
CA SER A 21 -7.54 -2.72 16.49
C SER A 21 -7.79 -3.89 15.51
N ASP A 22 -8.23 -3.61 14.28
CA ASP A 22 -8.43 -4.61 13.23
C ASP A 22 -7.23 -4.75 12.28
N SER A 23 -6.16 -3.95 12.43
CA SER A 23 -5.03 -3.88 11.46
C SER A 23 -3.90 -4.86 11.75
N TYR A 24 -4.20 -6.00 12.36
CA TYR A 24 -3.23 -7.03 12.75
C TYR A 24 -2.68 -7.87 11.58
N THR A 25 -2.95 -7.50 10.32
CA THR A 25 -2.30 -8.06 9.13
C THR A 25 -2.22 -6.97 8.06
N VAL A 26 -1.31 -7.08 7.09
CA VAL A 26 -1.19 -6.12 5.97
C VAL A 26 -2.48 -6.08 5.17
N ARG A 27 -3.12 -7.23 4.91
CA ARG A 27 -4.41 -7.30 4.21
C ARG A 27 -5.49 -6.50 4.94
N ARG A 28 -5.55 -6.60 6.27
CA ARG A 28 -6.56 -5.91 7.08
C ARG A 28 -6.25 -4.43 7.25
N PHE A 29 -4.98 -4.07 7.37
CA PHE A 29 -4.55 -2.68 7.37
C PHE A 29 -5.10 -1.95 6.13
N TRP A 30 -4.78 -2.41 4.92
CA TRP A 30 -5.28 -1.80 3.69
C TRP A 30 -6.78 -2.03 3.42
N GLY A 31 -7.27 -3.21 3.76
CA GLY A 31 -8.65 -3.60 3.45
C GLY A 31 -9.70 -3.04 4.40
N ARG A 32 -9.34 -2.62 5.61
CA ARG A 32 -10.30 -2.22 6.65
C ARG A 32 -9.93 -0.97 7.44
N THR A 33 -8.65 -0.57 7.46
CA THR A 33 -8.17 0.46 8.38
C THR A 33 -7.69 1.70 7.65
N TYR A 34 -6.82 1.56 6.66
CA TYR A 34 -6.11 2.69 6.07
C TYR A 34 -6.83 3.24 4.85
N HIS A 35 -6.98 4.57 4.77
CA HIS A 35 -7.38 5.35 3.59
C HIS A 35 -8.57 4.75 2.79
N GLN A 36 -9.72 4.59 3.44
CA GLN A 36 -10.89 3.91 2.86
C GLN A 36 -11.68 4.74 1.82
N LEU A 37 -11.33 6.01 1.61
CA LEU A 37 -12.03 6.89 0.65
C LEU A 37 -12.02 6.34 -0.78
N LEU A 38 -10.88 5.77 -1.22
CA LEU A 38 -10.72 5.21 -2.57
C LEU A 38 -11.21 3.75 -2.69
N ARG A 39 -11.69 3.16 -1.60
CA ARG A 39 -12.09 1.74 -1.55
C ARG A 39 -13.22 1.44 -2.52
N ARG A 40 -14.20 2.33 -2.63
CA ARG A 40 -15.35 2.15 -3.52
C ARG A 40 -14.92 2.14 -5.00
N LEU A 41 -14.01 3.05 -5.37
CA LEU A 41 -13.47 3.15 -6.73
C LEU A 41 -12.68 1.89 -7.10
N THR A 42 -11.68 1.55 -6.28
CA THR A 42 -10.77 0.42 -6.52
C THR A 42 -11.53 -0.91 -6.51
N ALA A 43 -12.44 -1.12 -5.56
CA ALA A 43 -13.28 -2.33 -5.51
C ALA A 43 -14.27 -2.40 -6.69
N GLY A 44 -14.82 -1.26 -7.14
CA GLY A 44 -15.71 -1.21 -8.30
C GLY A 44 -15.03 -1.70 -9.56
N ILE A 45 -13.82 -1.19 -9.84
CA ILE A 45 -13.03 -1.58 -11.02
C ILE A 45 -12.58 -3.05 -10.90
N GLY A 46 -12.08 -3.46 -9.74
CA GLY A 46 -11.70 -4.86 -9.51
C GLY A 46 -12.84 -5.85 -9.76
N LYS A 47 -14.07 -5.52 -9.32
CA LYS A 47 -15.28 -6.33 -9.59
C LYS A 47 -15.66 -6.32 -11.06
N ALA A 48 -15.50 -5.19 -11.76
CA ALA A 48 -15.74 -5.12 -13.20
C ALA A 48 -14.80 -6.06 -13.96
N CYS A 49 -13.50 -6.01 -13.67
CA CYS A 49 -12.52 -6.91 -14.29
C CYS A 49 -12.80 -8.38 -13.95
N CYS A 50 -13.20 -8.71 -12.72
CA CYS A 50 -13.61 -10.08 -12.38
C CYS A 50 -14.78 -10.56 -13.25
N ARG A 51 -15.78 -9.70 -13.50
CA ARG A 51 -16.91 -10.04 -14.38
C ARG A 51 -16.46 -10.26 -15.82
N VAL A 52 -15.59 -9.39 -16.34
CA VAL A 52 -15.03 -9.53 -17.71
C VAL A 52 -14.25 -10.84 -17.86
N LEU A 53 -13.51 -11.24 -16.82
CA LEU A 53 -12.73 -12.47 -16.81
C LEU A 53 -13.56 -13.72 -16.43
N GLY A 54 -14.87 -13.60 -16.19
CA GLY A 54 -15.72 -14.72 -15.80
C GLY A 54 -15.37 -15.32 -14.42
N LEU A 55 -14.71 -14.56 -13.55
CA LEU A 55 -14.28 -15.06 -12.24
C LEU A 55 -15.45 -15.15 -11.27
N GLN A 56 -15.61 -16.31 -10.65
CA GLN A 56 -16.66 -16.55 -9.66
C GLN A 56 -16.50 -15.64 -8.43
N PRO A 57 -17.50 -14.83 -8.05
CA PRO A 57 -17.44 -14.02 -6.85
C PRO A 57 -17.15 -14.86 -5.61
N GLY A 58 -16.24 -14.39 -4.76
CA GLY A 58 -15.83 -15.11 -3.55
C GLY A 58 -14.78 -16.21 -3.78
N SER A 59 -14.45 -16.54 -5.04
CA SER A 59 -13.31 -17.40 -5.34
C SER A 59 -11.97 -16.72 -5.00
N TRP A 60 -10.94 -17.53 -4.78
CA TRP A 60 -9.57 -17.04 -4.59
C TRP A 60 -9.08 -16.21 -5.77
N ALA A 61 -9.36 -16.67 -7.00
CA ALA A 61 -9.04 -15.93 -8.22
C ALA A 61 -9.68 -14.53 -8.21
N SER A 62 -10.99 -14.44 -7.93
CA SER A 62 -11.69 -13.15 -7.84
C SER A 62 -11.13 -12.23 -6.75
N SER A 63 -10.76 -12.79 -5.59
CA SER A 63 -10.17 -12.04 -4.47
C SER A 63 -8.81 -11.46 -4.82
N TYR A 64 -7.91 -12.26 -5.40
CA TYR A 64 -6.58 -11.80 -5.80
C TYR A 64 -6.63 -10.86 -7.00
N THR A 65 -7.49 -11.10 -7.99
CA THR A 65 -7.69 -10.16 -9.09
C THR A 65 -8.13 -8.79 -8.57
N GLN A 66 -9.10 -8.74 -7.66
CA GLN A 66 -9.51 -7.48 -7.03
C GLN A 66 -8.38 -6.82 -6.22
N LEU A 67 -7.58 -7.61 -5.50
CA LEU A 67 -6.44 -7.13 -4.73
C LEU A 67 -5.42 -6.43 -5.61
N TYR A 68 -4.93 -7.12 -6.65
CA TYR A 68 -3.90 -6.61 -7.54
C TYR A 68 -4.39 -5.41 -8.34
N ILE A 69 -5.62 -5.46 -8.85
CA ILE A 69 -6.22 -4.33 -9.57
C ILE A 69 -6.39 -3.12 -8.64
N GLY A 70 -6.84 -3.35 -7.40
CA GLY A 70 -7.00 -2.27 -6.43
C GLY A 70 -5.69 -1.53 -6.16
N PHE A 71 -4.60 -2.27 -5.94
CA PHE A 71 -3.27 -1.67 -5.75
C PHE A 71 -2.69 -1.07 -7.03
N ALA A 72 -2.92 -1.68 -8.20
CA ALA A 72 -2.47 -1.12 -9.47
C ALA A 72 -3.14 0.24 -9.76
N ILE A 73 -4.44 0.37 -9.53
CA ILE A 73 -5.17 1.64 -9.67
C ILE A 73 -4.65 2.68 -8.69
N SER A 74 -4.46 2.31 -7.41
CA SER A 74 -3.85 3.20 -6.42
C SER A 74 -2.47 3.67 -6.87
N GLY A 75 -1.63 2.76 -7.38
CA GLY A 75 -0.31 3.09 -7.91
C GLY A 75 -0.38 4.06 -9.09
N LEU A 76 -1.28 3.84 -10.06
CA LEU A 76 -1.47 4.73 -11.20
C LEU A 76 -1.94 6.12 -10.80
N LEU A 77 -2.85 6.23 -9.82
CA LEU A 77 -3.28 7.52 -9.28
C LEU A 77 -2.09 8.30 -8.69
N HIS A 78 -1.20 7.61 -7.97
CA HIS A 78 0.01 8.22 -7.43
C HIS A 78 1.06 8.56 -8.50
N CYS A 79 1.13 7.79 -9.60
CA CYS A 79 1.97 8.14 -10.75
C CYS A 79 1.54 9.46 -11.42
N GLY A 80 0.28 9.86 -11.28
CA GLY A 80 -0.17 11.20 -11.66
C GLY A 80 0.52 12.30 -10.87
N GLY A 81 0.77 12.08 -9.57
CA GLY A 81 1.58 12.96 -8.73
C GLY A 81 3.04 12.99 -9.16
N ASP A 82 3.61 11.82 -9.50
CA ASP A 82 4.98 11.73 -10.04
C ASP A 82 5.12 12.63 -11.29
N LEU A 83 4.17 12.57 -12.23
CA LEU A 83 4.16 13.39 -13.46
C LEU A 83 4.07 14.90 -13.17
N MET A 84 3.25 15.29 -12.19
CA MET A 84 3.08 16.70 -11.80
C MET A 84 4.37 17.31 -11.25
N VAL A 85 5.21 16.48 -10.62
CA VAL A 85 6.51 16.90 -10.08
C VAL A 85 7.54 16.95 -11.20
N ASN A 86 7.72 15.83 -11.92
CA ASN A 86 8.61 15.75 -13.07
C ASN A 86 8.20 14.55 -13.94
N PRO A 87 7.97 14.73 -15.26
CA PRO A 87 7.63 13.63 -16.15
C PRO A 87 8.60 12.43 -16.11
N SER A 88 9.88 12.67 -15.84
CA SER A 88 10.90 11.60 -15.73
C SER A 88 10.71 10.69 -14.51
N LEU A 89 9.90 11.09 -13.52
CA LEU A 89 9.62 10.33 -12.31
C LEU A 89 8.42 9.39 -12.44
N PHE A 90 7.72 9.38 -13.58
CA PHE A 90 6.56 8.52 -13.79
C PHE A 90 6.82 7.06 -13.40
N GLY A 91 5.99 6.52 -12.51
CA GLY A 91 6.11 5.14 -12.05
C GLY A 91 6.91 4.97 -10.76
N SER A 92 7.57 6.02 -10.25
CA SER A 92 8.31 5.98 -8.99
C SER A 92 7.46 5.51 -7.83
N SER A 93 6.19 5.94 -7.78
CA SER A 93 5.24 5.52 -6.75
C SER A 93 4.70 4.11 -6.95
N PHE A 94 4.65 3.59 -8.19
CA PHE A 94 3.95 2.34 -8.51
C PHE A 94 4.52 1.12 -7.77
N GLN A 95 5.85 1.09 -7.61
CA GLN A 95 6.56 0.00 -6.93
C GLN A 95 6.06 -0.21 -5.51
N PHE A 96 5.83 0.87 -4.76
CA PHE A 96 5.31 0.78 -3.40
C PHE A 96 3.95 0.06 -3.38
N PHE A 97 3.02 0.46 -4.24
CA PHE A 97 1.66 -0.08 -4.24
C PHE A 97 1.61 -1.54 -4.67
N ILE A 98 2.31 -1.93 -5.75
CA ILE A 98 2.29 -3.32 -6.19
C ILE A 98 2.95 -4.25 -5.16
N SER A 99 3.96 -3.76 -4.43
CA SER A 99 4.60 -4.51 -3.35
C SER A 99 3.61 -4.89 -2.23
N GLN A 100 2.59 -4.06 -1.95
CA GLN A 100 1.57 -4.37 -0.95
C GLN A 100 0.72 -5.58 -1.36
N ALA A 101 0.34 -5.70 -2.64
CA ALA A 101 -0.40 -6.85 -3.14
C ALA A 101 0.42 -8.15 -3.04
N ILE A 102 1.73 -8.06 -3.33
CA ILE A 102 2.67 -9.18 -3.21
C ILE A 102 2.80 -9.61 -1.75
N ALA A 103 3.02 -8.67 -0.82
CA ALA A 103 3.14 -8.99 0.60
C ALA A 103 1.86 -9.58 1.19
N ILE A 104 0.69 -9.12 0.76
CA ILE A 104 -0.60 -9.70 1.17
C ILE A 104 -0.73 -11.13 0.64
N THR A 105 -0.31 -11.39 -0.59
CA THR A 105 -0.34 -12.74 -1.17
C THR A 105 0.60 -13.69 -0.42
N PHE A 106 1.79 -13.21 -0.06
CA PHE A 106 2.73 -13.94 0.79
C PHE A 106 2.15 -14.20 2.20
N GLU A 107 1.60 -13.16 2.84
CA GLU A 107 0.93 -13.25 4.14
C GLU A 107 -0.18 -14.31 4.14
N ASP A 108 -1.05 -14.29 3.13
CA ASP A 108 -2.13 -15.27 3.00
C ASP A 108 -1.61 -16.70 2.79
N ALA A 109 -0.53 -16.86 2.02
CA ALA A 109 0.10 -18.17 1.80
C ALA A 109 0.67 -18.73 3.11
N VAL A 110 1.41 -17.92 3.88
CA VAL A 110 1.97 -18.31 5.19
C VAL A 110 0.84 -18.67 6.17
N ILE A 111 -0.19 -17.83 6.28
CA ILE A 111 -1.35 -18.10 7.12
C ILE A 111 -2.07 -19.39 6.66
N GLY A 112 -2.17 -19.61 5.35
CA GLY A 112 -2.76 -20.81 4.76
C GLY A 112 -1.99 -22.08 5.11
N ILE A 113 -0.66 -22.05 5.04
CA ILE A 113 0.22 -23.17 5.42
C ILE A 113 0.07 -23.47 6.91
N ILE A 114 0.17 -22.47 7.78
CA ILE A 114 0.03 -22.63 9.23
C ILE A 114 -1.35 -23.21 9.59
N ARG A 115 -2.42 -22.79 8.91
CA ARG A 115 -3.75 -23.36 9.14
C ARG A 115 -3.83 -24.84 8.76
N ARG A 116 -3.07 -25.29 7.75
CA ARG A 116 -3.03 -26.70 7.33
C ARG A 116 -2.23 -27.58 8.29
N THR A 117 -1.28 -27.04 9.06
CA THR A 117 -0.55 -27.82 10.07
C THR A 117 -1.39 -28.15 11.30
N GLY A 118 -2.56 -27.50 11.47
CA GLY A 118 -3.45 -27.71 12.61
C GLY A 118 -2.98 -27.03 13.90
N VAL A 119 -1.84 -26.33 13.87
CA VAL A 119 -1.31 -25.61 15.03
C VAL A 119 -2.25 -24.47 15.40
N LYS A 120 -2.71 -24.46 16.66
CA LYS A 120 -3.57 -23.41 17.21
C LYS A 120 -2.73 -22.49 18.08
N PHE A 121 -2.69 -21.21 17.71
CA PHE A 121 -2.08 -20.16 18.52
C PHE A 121 -3.15 -19.47 19.38
N PRO A 122 -2.82 -19.03 20.60
CA PRO A 122 -3.66 -18.09 21.33
C PRO A 122 -3.92 -16.84 20.48
N ARG A 123 -5.16 -16.35 20.49
CA ARG A 123 -5.58 -15.20 19.66
C ARG A 123 -4.69 -13.98 19.84
N SER A 124 -4.32 -13.67 21.08
CA SER A 124 -3.45 -12.53 21.42
C SER A 124 -2.07 -12.68 20.79
N LEU A 125 -1.49 -13.88 20.79
CA LEU A 125 -0.19 -14.15 20.17
C LEU A 125 -0.28 -14.03 18.64
N ALA A 126 -1.32 -14.58 18.02
CA ALA A 126 -1.53 -14.44 16.58
C ALA A 126 -1.68 -12.97 16.15
N HIS A 127 -2.41 -12.17 16.94
CA HIS A 127 -2.52 -10.73 16.70
C HIS A 127 -1.17 -10.02 16.87
N LEU A 128 -0.42 -10.33 17.93
CA LEU A 128 0.91 -9.74 18.17
C LEU A 128 1.85 -10.01 16.99
N ILE A 129 1.94 -11.27 16.55
CA ILE A 129 2.76 -11.66 15.40
C ILE A 129 2.32 -10.91 14.15
N GLY A 130 1.01 -10.85 13.90
CA GLY A 130 0.46 -10.17 12.74
C GLY A 130 0.69 -8.66 12.74
N TYR A 131 0.55 -7.99 13.89
CA TYR A 131 0.91 -6.58 14.04
C TYR A 131 2.40 -6.35 13.79
N SER A 132 3.26 -7.16 14.39
CA SER A 132 4.70 -7.07 14.18
C SER A 132 5.07 -7.22 12.71
N TRP A 133 4.48 -8.21 12.03
CA TRP A 133 4.65 -8.40 10.59
C TRP A 133 4.17 -7.18 9.78
N ALA A 134 2.96 -6.69 10.04
CA ALA A 134 2.41 -5.55 9.31
C ALA A 134 3.25 -4.28 9.50
N ILE A 135 3.68 -4.00 10.73
CA ILE A 135 4.55 -2.84 11.05
C ILE A 135 5.89 -2.98 10.35
N VAL A 136 6.56 -4.13 10.48
CA VAL A 136 7.86 -4.38 9.84
C VAL A 136 7.74 -4.22 8.33
N TRP A 137 6.74 -4.83 7.69
CA TRP A 137 6.53 -4.71 6.25
C TRP A 137 6.28 -3.25 5.81
N LEU A 138 5.43 -2.51 6.53
CA LEU A 138 5.15 -1.11 6.21
C LEU A 138 6.39 -0.24 6.39
N CYS A 139 7.21 -0.48 7.43
CA CYS A 139 8.47 0.23 7.62
C CYS A 139 9.50 -0.09 6.53
N VAL A 140 9.61 -1.35 6.13
CA VAL A 140 10.54 -1.79 5.07
C VAL A 140 10.12 -1.25 3.70
N SER A 141 8.82 -1.17 3.42
CA SER A 141 8.30 -0.70 2.13
C SER A 141 8.15 0.83 2.05
N ALA A 142 8.08 1.54 3.19
CA ALA A 142 7.94 3.00 3.24
C ALA A 142 8.99 3.78 2.42
N PRO A 143 10.28 3.41 2.39
CA PRO A 143 11.27 4.08 1.56
C PRO A 143 10.93 4.08 0.06
N TRP A 144 10.23 3.07 -0.45
CA TRP A 144 9.80 3.06 -1.87
C TRP A 144 8.78 4.15 -2.19
N MET A 145 8.02 4.62 -1.18
CA MET A 145 7.10 5.73 -1.32
C MET A 145 7.77 7.10 -1.06
N ILE A 146 8.74 7.14 -0.14
CA ILE A 146 9.27 8.39 0.40
C ILE A 146 10.59 8.82 -0.27
N ASN A 147 11.45 7.89 -0.71
CA ASN A 147 12.78 8.26 -1.19
C ASN A 147 12.77 9.14 -2.44
N TRP A 148 11.81 8.91 -3.35
CA TRP A 148 11.72 9.72 -4.56
C TRP A 148 11.17 11.13 -4.25
N THR A 149 10.22 11.26 -3.31
CA THR A 149 9.69 12.56 -2.86
C THR A 149 10.73 13.37 -2.10
N LEU A 150 11.56 12.72 -1.29
CA LEU A 150 12.73 13.34 -0.64
C LEU A 150 13.74 13.85 -1.69
N LYS A 151 14.10 13.02 -2.67
CA LYS A 151 15.02 13.40 -3.75
C LYS A 151 14.50 14.54 -4.62
N ALA A 152 13.18 14.62 -4.80
CA ALA A 152 12.53 15.71 -5.53
C ALA A 152 12.38 17.00 -4.70
N GLY A 153 12.84 17.03 -3.44
CA GLY A 153 12.75 18.21 -2.57
C GLY A 153 11.34 18.53 -2.06
N ILE A 154 10.38 17.61 -2.22
CA ILE A 154 8.98 17.80 -1.80
C ILE A 154 8.86 17.71 -0.27
N ILE A 155 9.70 16.89 0.36
CA ILE A 155 9.72 16.67 1.80
C ILE A 155 11.06 17.19 2.34
N ASP A 156 10.99 18.19 3.22
CA ASP A 156 12.16 18.77 3.91
C ASP A 156 12.70 17.80 4.98
N THR A 157 13.90 17.27 4.74
CA THR A 157 14.59 16.32 5.61
C THR A 157 14.93 16.90 6.98
N ASN A 158 15.01 18.23 7.12
CA ASN A 158 15.34 18.90 8.39
C ASN A 158 14.21 18.81 9.43
N ARG A 159 13.01 18.37 9.03
CA ARG A 159 11.82 18.31 9.89
C ARG A 159 11.42 16.89 10.30
N ILE A 160 12.18 15.87 9.88
CA ILE A 160 11.86 14.47 10.15
C ILE A 160 13.04 13.85 10.91
N PRO A 161 12.84 13.30 12.13
CA PRO A 161 13.88 12.57 12.82
C PRO A 161 14.08 11.19 12.15
N ILE A 162 15.02 11.09 11.20
CA ILE A 162 15.27 9.87 10.42
C ILE A 162 16.27 8.97 11.17
N SER A 163 15.84 7.77 11.59
CA SER A 163 16.74 6.72 12.12
C SER A 163 16.47 5.33 11.53
N LEU A 164 15.24 5.06 11.06
CA LEU A 164 14.86 3.77 10.48
C LEU A 164 15.11 3.68 8.97
N ILE A 165 14.95 4.79 8.23
CA ILE A 165 15.22 4.81 6.78
C ILE A 165 16.72 4.67 6.52
N ASP A 166 17.57 5.40 7.26
CA ASP A 166 19.02 5.38 7.08
C ASP A 166 19.68 4.03 7.39
N ARG A 167 19.07 3.21 8.26
CA ARG A 167 19.59 1.88 8.62
C ARG A 167 19.15 0.75 7.70
N VAL A 168 17.98 0.87 7.07
CA VAL A 168 17.38 -0.19 6.23
C VAL A 168 17.58 0.08 4.73
N ALA A 169 17.57 1.35 4.30
CA ALA A 169 17.69 1.74 2.89
C ALA A 169 18.99 1.29 2.17
N PRO A 170 20.19 1.31 2.81
CA PRO A 170 21.42 0.97 2.10
C PRO A 170 21.47 -0.50 1.64
N ASN A 171 20.83 -1.42 2.38
CA ASN A 171 20.99 -2.86 2.18
C ASN A 171 19.91 -3.50 1.28
N LEU A 172 18.82 -2.79 0.98
CA LEU A 172 17.75 -3.29 0.08
C LEU A 172 17.68 -2.54 -1.25
N GLY A 173 18.29 -1.35 -1.36
CA GLY A 173 18.29 -0.55 -2.58
C GLY A 173 19.21 -1.06 -3.70
N ALA A 174 20.24 -1.85 -3.38
CA ALA A 174 21.25 -2.26 -4.35
C ALA A 174 20.73 -3.22 -5.46
N TRP A 175 19.57 -3.85 -5.27
CA TRP A 175 19.01 -4.81 -6.24
C TRP A 175 17.93 -4.24 -7.17
N PHE A 176 17.43 -3.02 -6.91
CA PHE A 176 16.27 -2.48 -7.65
C PHE A 176 16.39 -1.00 -8.05
N ILE A 177 17.50 -0.32 -7.73
CA ILE A 177 17.76 1.05 -8.20
C ILE A 177 18.45 0.98 -9.57
N THR A 178 17.66 0.90 -10.65
CA THR A 178 18.15 1.16 -12.01
C THR A 178 17.29 2.16 -12.80
N THR A 179 16.29 2.80 -12.20
CA THR A 179 15.35 3.66 -12.94
C THR A 179 15.35 5.15 -12.55
N VAL A 180 16.25 5.62 -11.69
CA VAL A 180 16.45 7.06 -11.50
C VAL A 180 17.60 7.51 -12.41
N PRO A 181 17.35 8.34 -13.45
CA PRO A 181 18.42 8.88 -14.29
C PRO A 181 19.44 9.65 -13.44
N ARG A 182 20.73 9.45 -13.72
CA ARG A 182 21.87 10.04 -12.99
C ARG A 182 21.99 11.57 -13.12
N GLU A 183 21.06 12.21 -13.81
CA GLU A 183 21.19 13.62 -14.24
C GLU A 183 20.91 14.63 -13.11
N PHE A 184 20.45 14.18 -11.94
CA PHE A 184 20.09 15.09 -10.83
C PHE A 184 21.24 15.43 -9.86
N ASN A 185 22.46 14.98 -10.12
CA ASN A 185 23.61 15.24 -9.24
C ASN A 185 24.58 16.33 -9.76
N ALA A 186 24.24 17.03 -10.85
CA ALA A 186 25.19 17.93 -11.52
C ALA A 186 25.04 19.42 -11.19
N GLU A 187 23.99 19.86 -10.47
CA GLU A 187 23.83 21.28 -10.14
C GLU A 187 23.32 21.45 -8.70
N ALA A 188 24.27 21.49 -7.77
CA ALA A 188 24.13 22.08 -6.43
C ALA A 188 25.41 22.84 -6.09
#